data_AF-A0A6B3IKR2-F1
#
_entry.id   AF-A0A6B3IKR2-F1
#
_cell.length_a   1.000
_cell.length_b   1.000
_cell.length_c   1.000
_cell.angle_alpha   90.00
_cell.angle_beta   90.00
_cell.angle_gamma   90.00
#
_symmetry.space_group_name_H-M   'P 1'
#
loop_
_entity.id
_entity.type
_entity.pdbx_description
1 polymer ?
#
loop_
_entity_poly.entity_id
_entity_poly.type
_entity_poly.pdbx_seq_one_letter_code
_entity_poly.pdbx_strand_id
1 'polypeptide(L)' 'AAVGVHATSLPPGQERTEVEAWLAFADAHLQNLTESASAPKLPTPPKPSGDDLKPFLGHWSPYGPRSY' A
#
# COMPACT_ATOMS: atom_id res chain seq x y z
N ALA A 1 8.22 22.05 9.27
CA ALA A 1 9.12 21.53 10.31
C ALA A 1 9.22 22.50 11.50
N ALA A 2 8.13 22.76 12.23
CA ALA A 2 8.14 23.70 13.37
C ALA A 2 8.53 23.02 14.70
N VAL A 3 8.16 21.75 14.89
CA VAL A 3 8.38 21.02 16.15
C VAL A 3 9.85 20.64 16.37
N GLY A 4 10.58 20.24 15.32
CA GLY A 4 12.03 19.94 15.44
C GLY A 4 12.88 21.17 15.77
N VAL A 5 12.47 22.36 15.30
CA VAL A 5 13.11 23.63 15.64
C VAL A 5 12.82 24.02 17.10
N HIS A 6 11.64 23.67 17.62
CA HIS A 6 11.30 23.88 19.02
C HIS A 6 12.08 22.93 19.96
N ALA A 7 12.28 21.68 19.57
CA ALA A 7 13.08 20.72 20.34
C ALA A 7 14.54 21.17 20.51
N THR A 8 15.12 21.79 19.47
CA THR A 8 16.49 22.35 19.53
C THR A 8 16.60 23.63 20.36
N SER A 9 15.48 24.31 20.62
CA SER A 9 15.41 25.48 21.50
C SER A 9 15.29 25.12 22.98
N LEU A 10 15.01 23.86 23.33
CA LEU A 10 14.95 23.42 24.73
C LEU A 10 16.37 23.33 25.33
N PRO A 11 16.52 23.70 26.62
CA PRO A 11 17.78 23.51 27.32
C PRO A 11 18.15 22.01 27.35
N PRO A 12 19.46 21.69 27.31
CA PRO A 12 19.90 20.31 27.42
C PRO A 12 19.44 19.71 28.75
N GLY A 13 18.75 18.58 28.68
CA GLY A 13 18.13 17.95 29.83
C GLY A 13 17.15 16.85 29.41
N GLN A 14 16.55 16.18 30.39
CA GLN A 14 15.68 15.04 30.16
C GLN A 14 14.49 15.36 29.25
N GLU A 15 13.89 16.54 29.41
CA GLU A 15 12.77 17.02 28.59
C GLU A 15 13.13 17.07 27.09
N ARG A 16 14.31 17.62 26.76
CA ARG A 16 14.79 17.68 25.38
C ARG A 16 15.03 16.28 24.82
N THR A 17 15.63 15.39 25.60
CA THR A 17 15.88 14.00 25.19
C THR A 17 14.58 13.25 24.90
N GLU A 18 13.54 13.44 25.72
CA GLU A 18 12.23 12.82 25.51
C GLU A 18 11.57 13.33 24.23
N VAL A 19 11.63 14.64 23.96
CA VAL A 19 11.10 15.22 22.71
C VAL A 19 11.84 14.71 21.48
N GLU A 20 13.17 14.64 21.54
CA GLU A 20 14.00 14.09 20.45
C GLU A 20 13.69 12.61 20.20
N ALA A 21 13.48 11.82 21.26
CA ALA A 21 13.11 10.41 21.15
C ALA A 21 11.73 10.21 20.49
N TRP A 22 10.75 11.04 20.85
CA TRP A 22 9.43 11.03 20.23
C TRP A 22 9.47 11.43 18.75
N LEU A 23 10.30 12.41 18.39
CA LEU A 23 10.52 12.81 16.99
C LEU A 23 11.17 11.69 16.18
N ALA A 24 12.21 11.06 16.72
CA ALA A 24 12.86 9.92 16.06
C ALA A 24 11.91 8.74 15.87
N PHE A 25 11.06 8.46 16.86
CA PHE A 25 10.00 7.46 16.74
C PHE A 25 8.99 7.82 15.65
N ALA A 26 8.51 9.06 15.62
CA ALA A 26 7.53 9.51 14.64
C ALA A 26 8.07 9.40 13.20
N ASP A 27 9.32 9.82 12.97
CA ASP A 27 9.96 9.72 11.65
C ASP A 27 10.13 8.26 11.22
N ALA A 28 10.62 7.38 12.11
CA ALA A 28 10.77 5.96 11.81
C ALA A 28 9.41 5.28 11.52
N HIS A 29 8.37 5.66 12.27
CA HIS A 29 7.03 5.13 12.08
C HIS A 29 6.42 5.57 10.75
N LEU A 30 6.58 6.84 10.37
CA LEU A 30 6.13 7.33 9.07
C LEU A 30 6.84 6.61 7.93
N GLN A 31 8.16 6.40 8.01
CA GLN A 31 8.89 5.65 6.99
C GLN A 31 8.35 4.23 6.80
N ASN A 32 8.09 3.52 7.91
CA ASN A 32 7.52 2.18 7.88
C ASN A 32 6.11 2.14 7.24
N LEU A 33 5.27 3.12 7.58
CA LEU A 33 3.96 3.27 6.94
C LEU A 33 4.07 3.56 5.44
N THR A 34 5.05 4.37 5.03
CA THR A 34 5.23 4.71 3.61
C THR A 34 5.74 3.50 2.81
N GLU A 35 6.61 2.68 3.39
CA GLU A 35 7.06 1.41 2.81
C GLU A 35 5.92 0.39 2.71
N SER A 36 5.06 0.33 3.73
CA SER A 36 3.86 -0.52 3.79
C SER A 36 2.70 0.00 2.93
N ALA A 37 2.71 1.29 2.54
CA ALA A 37 1.68 1.90 1.69
C ALA A 37 1.75 1.47 0.23
N SER A 38 2.79 0.74 -0.17
CA SER A 38 2.80 0.07 -1.46
C SER A 38 1.68 -0.95 -1.47
N ALA A 39 0.66 -0.73 -2.31
CA ALA A 39 -0.46 -1.66 -2.43
C ALA A 39 0.09 -3.07 -2.63
N PRO A 40 -0.35 -4.07 -1.84
CA PRO A 40 0.11 -5.44 -2.02
C PRO A 40 -0.12 -5.82 -3.48
N LYS A 41 0.93 -6.28 -4.16
CA LYS A 41 0.83 -6.70 -5.55
C LYS A 41 -0.22 -7.80 -5.62
N LEU A 42 -1.39 -7.46 -6.15
CA LEU A 42 -2.42 -8.44 -6.43
C LEU A 42 -1.88 -9.41 -7.47
N PRO A 43 -2.06 -10.73 -7.28
CA PRO A 43 -1.74 -11.67 -8.32
C PRO A 43 -2.54 -11.31 -9.57
N THR A 44 -1.90 -11.31 -10.73
CA THR A 44 -2.61 -11.16 -12.00
C THR A 44 -3.64 -12.28 -12.11
N PRO A 45 -4.93 -11.98 -12.32
CA PRO A 45 -5.92 -13.03 -12.54
C PRO A 45 -5.50 -13.92 -13.71
N PRO A 46 -5.69 -15.25 -13.60
CA PRO A 46 -5.39 -16.14 -14.71
C PRO A 46 -6.25 -15.76 -15.93
N LYS A 47 -5.70 -15.94 -17.13
CA LYS A 47 -6.45 -15.70 -18.36
C LYS A 47 -7.64 -16.68 -18.41
N PRO A 48 -8.89 -16.20 -18.50
CA PRO A 48 -10.03 -17.09 -18.59
C PRO A 48 -9.93 -17.94 -19.87
N SER A 49 -10.12 -19.24 -19.71
CA SER A 49 -10.29 -20.18 -20.81
C SER A 49 -11.72 -20.11 -21.35
N GLY A 50 -11.95 -20.66 -22.55
CA GLY A 50 -13.32 -20.79 -23.07
C GLY A 50 -14.24 -21.59 -22.15
N ASP A 51 -13.70 -22.53 -21.39
CA ASP A 51 -14.45 -23.33 -20.43
C ASP A 51 -14.90 -22.51 -19.22
N ASP A 52 -14.08 -21.56 -18.76
CA ASP A 52 -14.42 -20.64 -17.67
C ASP A 52 -15.56 -19.68 -18.05
N LEU A 53 -15.77 -19.47 -19.35
CA LEU A 53 -16.84 -18.64 -19.87
C LEU A 53 -18.17 -19.38 -19.99
N LYS A 54 -18.19 -20.73 -20.02
CA LYS A 54 -19.41 -21.56 -20.15
C LYS A 54 -20.59 -21.10 -19.27
N PRO A 55 -20.44 -20.83 -17.96
CA PRO A 55 -21.57 -20.41 -17.13
C PRO A 55 -22.14 -19.04 -17.51
N PHE A 56 -21.40 -18.20 -18.23
CA PHE A 56 -21.82 -16.85 -18.63
C PHE A 56 -22.35 -16.78 -20.07
N LEU A 57 -22.18 -17.85 -20.86
CA LEU A 57 -22.46 -17.83 -22.31
C LEU A 57 -23.88 -18.26 -22.68
N GLY A 58 -24.66 -18.86 -21.78
CA GLY A 58 -26.01 -19.33 -22.09
C GLY A 58 -26.02 -20.29 -23.29
N HIS A 59 -26.66 -19.88 -24.40
CA HIS A 59 -26.71 -20.66 -25.66
C HIS A 59 -25.53 -20.39 -26.63
N TRP A 60 -24.55 -19.59 -26.24
CA TRP A 60 -23.42 -19.22 -27.09
C TRP A 60 -22.25 -20.19 -26.94
N SER A 61 -21.57 -20.45 -28.07
CA SER A 61 -20.31 -21.21 -28.07
C SER A 61 -19.19 -20.39 -27.42
N PRO A 62 -18.34 -20.98 -26.55
CA PRO A 62 -17.20 -20.29 -25.95
C PRO A 62 -16.12 -19.87 -26.94
N TYR A 63 -16.19 -20.38 -28.17
CA TYR A 63 -15.26 -20.06 -29.25
C TYR A 63 -15.82 -19.01 -30.23
N GLY A 64 -16.94 -18.36 -29.89
CA GLY A 64 -17.60 -17.36 -30.72
C GLY A 64 -18.52 -17.95 -31.80
N PRO A 65 -19.26 -17.09 -32.54
CA PRO A 65 -20.07 -17.53 -33.66
C PRO A 65 -19.18 -18.18 -34.71
N ARG A 66 -19.53 -19.41 -35.13
CA ARG A 66 -18.87 -20.05 -36.25
C ARG A 66 -19.23 -19.27 -37.51
N SER A 67 -18.25 -18.58 -38.10
CA SER A 67 -18.37 -18.06 -39.45
C SER A 67 -18.59 -19.26 -40.37
N TYR A 68 -19.80 -19.38 -40.93
CA TYR A 68 -20.11 -20.28 -42.04
C TYR A 68 -20.07 -19.49 -43.34
#